data_AF-A0A9D4E2A1-F1
#
_entry.id   AF-A0A9D4E2A1-F1
#
_cell.length_a   1.000
_cell.length_b   1.000
_cell.length_c   1.000
_cell.angle_alpha   90.00
_cell.angle_beta   90.00
_cell.angle_gamma   90.00
#
_symmetry.space_group_name_H-M   'P 1'
#
loop_
_entity.id
_entity.type
_entity.pdbx_description
1 polymer ?
#
loop_
_entity_poly.entity_id
_entity_poly.type
_entity_poly.pdbx_seq_one_letter_code
_entity_poly.pdbx_strand_id
1 'polypeptide(L)'
;MDNNNKLYVGGSGAILFSKTDRILTDKEAADILEQNISVSYEPPYRPSGGSVYLYSDSGKSNLADDWKSDGYNWRQYGYRSFTVNGKRIEKRFFKISNKGVDDTRFIKHVFRFTNTDYNQKTVIMYYGQSDAYLGLSHGNRKRNDREYKRTKPSVLQEIREFGLTDKPKHLNDMIKSQKSPESNLLGVSVPRNDKQIHNIQSKLRKEAKLAHASMYGLHLLVDQLENNILSINTSPNLEVVIGNAGTFDEVN
;
A
#
# COMPACT_ATOMS: atom_id res chain seq x y z
N MET A 1 -0.29 -12.56 -32.70
CA MET A 1 -1.33 -12.45 -31.64
C MET A 1 -2.59 -12.03 -32.33
N ASP A 2 -3.60 -12.89 -32.34
CA ASP A 2 -4.88 -12.56 -32.96
C ASP A 2 -5.57 -11.45 -32.14
N ASN A 3 -5.88 -10.34 -32.80
CA ASN A 3 -6.33 -9.06 -32.24
C ASN A 3 -7.77 -9.08 -31.67
N ASN A 4 -8.26 -10.22 -31.18
CA ASN A 4 -9.58 -10.31 -30.52
C ASN A 4 -9.47 -10.00 -29.01
N ASN A 5 -8.92 -8.83 -28.67
CA ASN A 5 -8.92 -8.32 -27.30
C ASN A 5 -10.33 -7.85 -26.91
N LYS A 6 -11.22 -8.81 -26.61
CA LYS A 6 -12.48 -8.50 -25.92
C LYS A 6 -12.16 -8.17 -24.47
N LEU A 7 -12.42 -6.92 -24.09
CA LEU A 7 -12.37 -6.48 -22.70
C LEU A 7 -13.58 -7.06 -21.96
N TYR A 8 -13.33 -7.82 -20.90
CA TYR A 8 -14.40 -8.34 -20.04
C TYR A 8 -14.41 -7.61 -18.71
N VAL A 9 -15.58 -7.17 -18.26
CA VAL A 9 -15.75 -6.66 -16.90
C VAL A 9 -15.80 -7.86 -15.96
N GLY A 10 -14.76 -8.06 -15.16
CA GLY A 10 -14.76 -9.06 -14.10
C GLY A 10 -15.68 -8.64 -12.96
N GLY A 11 -16.14 -9.61 -12.17
CA GLY A 11 -17.06 -9.36 -11.05
C GLY A 11 -16.56 -8.35 -10.01
N SER A 12 -15.28 -7.98 -9.99
CA SER A 12 -14.73 -6.95 -9.09
C SER A 12 -14.74 -5.53 -9.66
N GLY A 13 -15.29 -5.30 -10.86
CA GLY A 13 -15.11 -4.05 -11.61
C GLY A 13 -13.75 -3.93 -12.31
N ALA A 14 -12.90 -4.94 -12.15
CA ALA A 14 -11.63 -5.00 -12.86
C ALA A 14 -11.82 -5.40 -14.33
N ILE A 15 -11.17 -4.68 -15.24
CA ILE A 15 -11.24 -4.96 -16.67
C ILE A 15 -10.16 -6.00 -17.02
N LEU A 16 -10.59 -7.19 -17.40
CA LEU A 16 -9.71 -8.23 -17.91
C LEU A 16 -9.21 -7.80 -19.29
N PHE A 17 -7.89 -7.70 -19.43
CA PHE A 17 -7.25 -7.34 -20.69
C PHE A 17 -7.18 -8.54 -21.64
N SER A 18 -6.69 -9.69 -21.15
CA SER A 18 -6.60 -10.91 -21.96
C SER A 18 -6.53 -12.18 -21.11
N LYS A 19 -6.74 -13.32 -21.76
CA LYS A 19 -6.48 -14.67 -21.24
C LYS A 19 -5.32 -15.30 -22.01
N THR A 20 -4.41 -15.96 -21.31
CA THR A 20 -3.28 -16.66 -21.89
C THR A 20 -2.94 -17.92 -21.10
N ASP A 21 -2.42 -18.92 -21.78
CA ASP A 21 -1.95 -20.21 -21.27
C ASP A 21 -0.44 -20.24 -20.99
N ARG A 22 0.27 -19.14 -21.26
CA ARG A 22 1.72 -19.00 -21.05
C ARG A 22 2.08 -17.68 -20.39
N ILE A 23 3.30 -17.63 -19.88
CA ILE A 23 3.87 -16.40 -19.31
C ILE A 23 4.12 -15.37 -20.41
N LEU A 24 3.69 -14.13 -20.17
CA LEU A 24 4.01 -12.99 -21.04
C LEU A 24 5.52 -12.79 -21.10
N THR A 25 6.02 -12.61 -22.32
CA THR A 25 7.39 -12.17 -22.56
C THR A 25 7.55 -10.71 -22.14
N ASP A 26 8.81 -10.31 -21.94
CA ASP A 26 9.15 -8.93 -21.57
C ASP A 26 8.70 -7.92 -22.65
N LYS A 27 8.76 -8.30 -23.94
CA LYS A 27 8.28 -7.48 -25.07
C LYS A 27 6.75 -7.35 -25.09
N GLU A 28 6.02 -8.45 -24.91
CA GLU A 28 4.55 -8.41 -24.90
C GLU A 28 4.01 -7.55 -23.76
N ALA A 29 4.61 -7.64 -22.58
CA ALA A 29 4.23 -6.79 -21.46
C ALA A 29 4.51 -5.30 -21.74
N ALA A 30 5.63 -4.98 -22.40
CA ALA A 30 5.95 -3.64 -22.85
C ALA A 30 4.91 -3.13 -23.87
N ASP A 31 4.60 -3.93 -24.89
CA ASP A 31 3.63 -3.59 -25.93
C ASP A 31 2.24 -3.31 -25.32
N ILE A 32 1.82 -4.07 -24.30
CA ILE A 32 0.56 -3.84 -23.58
C ILE A 32 0.61 -2.52 -22.79
N LEU A 33 1.72 -2.24 -22.11
CA LEU A 33 1.87 -1.00 -21.34
C LEU A 33 1.79 0.25 -22.23
N GLU A 34 2.22 0.16 -23.48
CA GLU A 34 2.20 1.28 -24.45
C GLU A 34 0.82 1.50 -25.10
N GLN A 35 -0.06 0.49 -25.11
CA GLN A 35 -1.36 0.59 -25.76
C GLN A 35 -2.24 1.67 -25.14
N ASN A 36 -2.85 2.50 -25.99
CA ASN A 36 -3.86 3.48 -25.58
C ASN A 36 -5.26 2.85 -25.53
N ILE A 37 -5.45 1.97 -24.54
CA ILE A 37 -6.68 1.21 -24.33
C ILE A 37 -7.26 1.48 -22.95
N SER A 38 -8.51 1.08 -22.74
CA SER A 38 -9.15 1.14 -21.44
C SER A 38 -8.36 0.38 -20.38
N VAL A 39 -8.18 1.03 -19.24
CA VAL A 39 -7.49 0.50 -18.06
C VAL A 39 -8.49 0.29 -16.93
N SER A 40 -8.16 -0.60 -16.01
CA SER A 40 -8.90 -0.72 -14.77
C SER A 40 -8.31 0.17 -13.67
N TYR A 41 -9.19 0.80 -12.90
CA TYR A 41 -8.82 1.58 -11.71
C TYR A 41 -9.04 0.79 -10.41
N GLU A 42 -9.62 -0.40 -10.53
CA GLU A 42 -9.90 -1.30 -9.42
C GLU A 42 -9.05 -2.56 -9.57
N PRO A 43 -8.43 -3.05 -8.48
CA PRO A 43 -7.68 -4.29 -8.55
C PRO A 43 -8.62 -5.48 -8.82
N PRO A 44 -8.18 -6.50 -9.57
CA PRO A 44 -8.96 -7.73 -9.69
C PRO A 44 -9.07 -8.43 -8.34
N TYR A 45 -10.23 -9.00 -8.00
CA TYR A 45 -10.39 -9.81 -6.80
C TYR A 45 -10.37 -11.30 -7.14
N ARG A 46 -9.45 -12.04 -6.53
CA ARG A 46 -9.19 -13.46 -6.76
C ARG A 46 -9.15 -13.86 -8.24
N PRO A 47 -8.32 -13.20 -9.06
CA PRO A 47 -8.18 -13.56 -10.46
C PRO A 47 -7.72 -15.02 -10.62
N SER A 48 -8.21 -15.69 -11.67
CA SER A 48 -7.79 -17.05 -12.02
C SER A 48 -6.47 -17.06 -12.80
N GLY A 49 -5.85 -18.24 -12.86
CA GLY A 49 -4.70 -18.50 -13.74
C GLY A 49 -4.95 -18.07 -15.18
N GLY A 50 -3.89 -17.56 -15.80
CA GLY A 50 -3.89 -17.09 -17.18
C GLY A 50 -4.53 -15.72 -17.40
N SER A 51 -4.96 -15.03 -16.34
CA SER A 51 -5.58 -13.71 -16.46
C SER A 51 -4.53 -12.61 -16.52
N VAL A 52 -4.72 -11.67 -17.46
CA VAL A 52 -3.90 -10.45 -17.59
C VAL A 52 -4.80 -9.24 -17.40
N TYR A 53 -4.35 -8.29 -16.57
CA TYR A 53 -5.04 -7.04 -16.30
C TYR A 53 -4.12 -5.86 -16.58
N LEU A 54 -4.70 -4.78 -17.10
CA LEU A 54 -4.04 -3.49 -17.22
C LEU A 54 -4.65 -2.54 -16.19
N TYR A 55 -3.87 -2.22 -15.16
CA TYR A 55 -4.27 -1.37 -14.04
C TYR A 55 -3.66 0.02 -14.17
N SER A 56 -4.38 1.06 -13.71
CA SER A 56 -3.87 2.43 -13.62
C SER A 56 -4.18 3.01 -12.24
N ASP A 57 -3.22 3.76 -11.70
CA ASP A 57 -3.35 4.48 -10.43
C ASP A 57 -4.05 5.84 -10.57
N SER A 58 -4.59 6.16 -11.75
CA SER A 58 -5.17 7.48 -12.08
C SER A 58 -4.21 8.65 -11.79
N GLY A 59 -2.90 8.40 -11.76
CA GLY A 59 -1.89 9.40 -11.45
C GLY A 59 -1.83 9.78 -9.97
N LYS A 60 -2.52 9.03 -9.10
CA LYS A 60 -2.50 9.23 -7.66
C LYS A 60 -1.48 8.29 -7.02
N SER A 61 -0.42 8.86 -6.46
CA SER A 61 0.70 8.09 -5.88
C SER A 61 0.25 7.14 -4.76
N ASN A 62 -0.77 7.50 -3.98
CA ASN A 62 -1.33 6.66 -2.93
C ASN A 62 -2.07 5.41 -3.45
N LEU A 63 -2.44 5.37 -4.75
CA LEU A 63 -3.10 4.23 -5.38
C LEU A 63 -2.11 3.27 -6.07
N ALA A 64 -0.84 3.66 -6.22
CA ALA A 64 0.16 2.94 -7.02
C ALA A 64 0.33 1.44 -6.69
N ASP A 65 0.00 1.05 -5.46
CA ASP A 65 0.16 -0.30 -4.92
C ASP A 65 -1.17 -1.01 -4.61
N ASP A 66 -2.32 -0.43 -4.95
CA ASP A 66 -3.64 -1.01 -4.62
C ASP A 66 -3.91 -2.34 -5.30
N TRP A 67 -3.29 -2.57 -6.46
CA TRP A 67 -3.25 -3.87 -7.15
C TRP A 67 -2.73 -5.02 -6.28
N LYS A 68 -2.01 -4.74 -5.19
CA LYS A 68 -1.57 -5.77 -4.23
C LYS A 68 -2.71 -6.35 -3.40
N SER A 69 -3.90 -5.73 -3.42
CA SER A 69 -5.07 -6.12 -2.62
C SER A 69 -6.05 -6.97 -3.43
N ASP A 70 -5.51 -7.92 -4.19
CA ASP A 70 -6.23 -8.77 -5.14
C ASP A 70 -6.86 -10.03 -4.50
N GLY A 71 -6.91 -10.09 -3.16
CA GLY A 71 -7.50 -11.20 -2.42
C GLY A 71 -6.60 -12.42 -2.20
N TYR A 72 -5.36 -12.38 -2.68
CA TYR A 72 -4.35 -13.41 -2.44
C TYR A 72 -3.25 -12.92 -1.48
N ASN A 73 -2.52 -13.85 -0.86
CA ASN A 73 -1.33 -13.52 -0.09
C ASN A 73 -0.06 -13.78 -0.91
N TRP A 74 0.57 -12.71 -1.37
CA TRP A 74 1.76 -12.78 -2.21
C TRP A 74 3.04 -12.52 -1.42
N ARG A 75 4.07 -13.31 -1.70
CA ARG A 75 5.45 -13.00 -1.32
C ARG A 75 6.24 -12.63 -2.57
N GLN A 76 6.86 -11.45 -2.55
CA GLN A 76 7.83 -11.09 -3.58
C GLN A 76 9.10 -11.92 -3.41
N TYR A 77 9.55 -12.56 -4.48
CA TYR A 77 10.76 -13.39 -4.45
C TYR A 77 11.82 -12.93 -5.45
N GLY A 78 11.49 -11.97 -6.32
CA GLY A 78 12.42 -11.46 -7.31
C GLY A 78 12.02 -10.10 -7.83
N TYR A 79 13.00 -9.46 -8.45
CA TYR A 79 12.88 -8.19 -9.15
C TYR A 79 13.87 -8.19 -10.31
N ARG A 80 13.46 -7.65 -11.46
CA ARG A 80 14.33 -7.39 -12.60
C ARG A 80 13.94 -6.07 -13.24
N SER A 81 14.90 -5.35 -13.79
CA SER A 81 14.65 -4.21 -14.67
C SER A 81 15.25 -4.50 -16.05
N PHE A 82 14.59 -4.03 -17.10
CA PHE A 82 15.04 -4.17 -18.48
C PHE A 82 14.52 -2.99 -19.31
N THR A 83 15.07 -2.83 -20.51
CA THR A 83 14.68 -1.75 -21.44
C THR A 83 14.06 -2.34 -22.68
N VAL A 84 12.90 -1.81 -23.09
CA VAL A 84 12.25 -2.11 -24.38
C VAL A 84 11.93 -0.78 -25.04
N ASN A 85 12.28 -0.61 -26.32
CA ASN A 85 12.04 0.62 -27.08
C ASN A 85 12.53 1.89 -26.36
N GLY A 86 13.69 1.82 -25.69
CA GLY A 86 14.27 2.94 -24.93
C GLY A 86 13.58 3.26 -23.59
N LYS A 87 12.50 2.56 -23.23
CA LYS A 87 11.81 2.73 -21.95
C LYS A 87 12.22 1.67 -20.95
N ARG A 88 12.53 2.11 -19.72
CA ARG A 88 12.89 1.22 -18.62
C ARG A 88 11.63 0.66 -17.96
N ILE A 89 11.57 -0.65 -17.88
CA ILE A 89 10.48 -1.42 -17.27
C ILE A 89 11.03 -2.12 -16.02
N GLU A 90 10.26 -2.12 -14.95
CA GLU A 90 10.44 -3.02 -13.82
C GLU A 90 9.50 -4.22 -13.93
N LYS A 91 10.03 -5.40 -13.60
CA LYS A 91 9.29 -6.65 -13.47
C LYS A 91 9.48 -7.20 -12.07
N ARG A 92 8.37 -7.36 -11.36
CA ARG A 92 8.32 -7.93 -10.01
C ARG A 92 7.71 -9.32 -10.05
N PHE A 93 8.33 -10.24 -9.32
CA PHE A 93 7.96 -11.64 -9.30
C PHE A 93 7.39 -12.02 -7.94
N PHE A 94 6.20 -12.60 -7.95
CA PHE A 94 5.46 -13.00 -6.76
C PHE A 94 5.04 -14.46 -6.84
N LYS A 95 5.05 -15.12 -5.68
CA LYS A 95 4.52 -16.46 -5.48
C LYS A 95 3.51 -16.43 -4.36
N ILE A 96 2.51 -17.32 -4.40
CA ILE A 96 1.52 -17.38 -3.33
C ILE A 96 2.21 -17.87 -2.05
N SER A 97 1.78 -17.35 -0.90
CA SER A 97 2.31 -17.72 0.42
C SER A 97 1.19 -18.11 1.37
N ASN A 98 1.19 -19.36 1.81
CA ASN A 98 0.22 -19.92 2.73
C ASN A 98 0.89 -20.15 4.09
N LYS A 99 0.53 -19.33 5.09
CA LYS A 99 1.10 -19.42 6.46
C LYS A 99 2.64 -19.41 6.50
N GLY A 100 3.26 -18.65 5.59
CA GLY A 100 4.72 -18.56 5.49
C GLY A 100 5.38 -19.61 4.60
N VAL A 101 4.63 -20.61 4.12
CA VAL A 101 5.09 -21.58 3.12
C VAL A 101 4.75 -21.03 1.74
N ASP A 102 5.76 -20.89 0.90
CA ASP A 102 5.58 -20.37 -0.44
C ASP A 102 5.26 -21.50 -1.44
N ASP A 103 4.35 -21.25 -2.37
CA ASP A 103 3.93 -22.20 -3.40
C ASP A 103 4.08 -21.57 -4.79
N THR A 104 4.71 -22.29 -5.71
CA THR A 104 5.03 -21.83 -7.07
C THR A 104 4.00 -22.28 -8.11
N ARG A 105 2.98 -23.07 -7.73
CA ARG A 105 1.89 -23.47 -8.62
C ARG A 105 1.04 -22.28 -9.03
N PHE A 106 1.05 -21.19 -8.26
CA PHE A 106 0.37 -19.95 -8.61
C PHE A 106 1.29 -18.75 -8.39
N ILE A 107 1.60 -18.06 -9.49
CA ILE A 107 2.52 -16.93 -9.51
C ILE A 107 1.85 -15.69 -10.06
N LYS A 108 2.41 -14.53 -9.69
CA LYS A 108 2.04 -13.24 -10.23
C LYS A 108 3.27 -12.51 -10.75
N HIS A 109 3.18 -11.98 -11.97
CA HIS A 109 4.17 -11.08 -12.54
C HIS A 109 3.56 -9.69 -12.72
N VAL A 110 4.33 -8.66 -12.37
CA VAL A 110 3.89 -7.28 -12.43
C VAL A 110 4.91 -6.48 -13.21
N PHE A 111 4.45 -5.74 -14.22
CA PHE A 111 5.27 -4.92 -15.09
C PHE A 111 4.83 -3.46 -15.00
N ARG A 112 5.79 -2.54 -14.86
CA ARG A 112 5.53 -1.09 -14.78
C ARG A 112 6.68 -0.32 -15.42
N PHE A 113 6.40 0.82 -16.05
CA PHE A 113 7.45 1.74 -16.46
C PHE A 113 8.06 2.44 -15.22
N THR A 114 9.37 2.64 -15.20
CA THR A 114 10.04 3.31 -14.07
C THR A 114 10.20 4.82 -14.26
N ASN A 115 10.17 5.32 -15.50
CA ASN A 115 10.56 6.68 -15.88
C ASN A 115 9.39 7.53 -16.42
N THR A 116 8.15 7.29 -15.98
CA THR A 116 7.00 8.05 -16.48
C THR A 116 6.36 8.86 -15.38
N ASP A 117 6.30 10.18 -15.56
CA ASP A 117 5.60 11.12 -14.70
C ASP A 117 4.08 10.94 -14.84
N TYR A 118 3.44 10.48 -13.76
CA TYR A 118 1.99 10.34 -13.57
C TYR A 118 1.26 9.36 -14.53
N ASN A 119 0.12 8.82 -14.08
CA ASN A 119 -0.69 7.79 -14.77
C ASN A 119 0.07 6.50 -15.11
N GLN A 120 0.74 5.90 -14.13
CA GLN A 120 1.54 4.71 -14.38
C GLN A 120 0.63 3.50 -14.59
N LYS A 121 0.58 3.04 -15.84
CA LYS A 121 -0.01 1.75 -16.19
C LYS A 121 0.82 0.62 -15.59
N THR A 122 0.12 -0.39 -15.11
CA THR A 122 0.69 -1.60 -14.50
C THR A 122 0.05 -2.80 -15.17
N VAL A 123 0.86 -3.65 -15.82
CA VAL A 123 0.39 -4.94 -16.32
C VAL A 123 0.55 -5.96 -15.20
N ILE A 124 -0.54 -6.65 -14.89
CA ILE A 124 -0.59 -7.66 -13.83
C ILE A 124 -1.01 -8.97 -14.46
N MET A 125 -0.12 -9.95 -14.42
CA MET A 125 -0.35 -11.29 -14.93
C MET A 125 -0.44 -12.29 -13.78
N TYR A 126 -1.46 -13.13 -13.81
CA TYR A 126 -1.62 -14.28 -12.92
C TYR A 126 -1.43 -15.57 -13.71
N TYR A 127 -0.63 -16.50 -13.21
CA TYR A 127 -0.32 -17.74 -13.93
C TYR A 127 -0.31 -18.95 -13.00
N GLY A 128 -0.82 -20.09 -13.50
CA GLY A 128 -0.89 -21.36 -12.79
C GLY A 128 -2.22 -21.62 -12.08
N GLN A 129 -2.21 -22.45 -11.03
CA GLN A 129 -3.39 -23.02 -10.39
C GLN A 129 -3.84 -22.19 -9.16
N SER A 130 -4.92 -21.42 -9.28
CA SER A 130 -5.39 -20.51 -8.21
C SER A 130 -5.85 -21.22 -6.93
N ASP A 131 -6.15 -22.52 -7.00
CA ASP A 131 -6.48 -23.38 -5.85
C ASP A 131 -5.28 -23.65 -4.93
N ALA A 132 -4.07 -23.32 -5.37
CA ALA A 132 -2.87 -23.33 -4.52
C ALA A 132 -3.00 -22.36 -3.34
N TYR A 133 -3.90 -21.38 -3.39
CA TYR A 133 -4.18 -20.50 -2.26
C TYR A 133 -5.18 -21.13 -1.29
N LEU A 134 -4.74 -21.38 -0.05
CA LEU A 134 -5.54 -22.05 0.97
C LEU A 134 -6.32 -21.08 1.88
N GLY A 135 -6.20 -19.78 1.63
CA GLY A 135 -6.72 -18.77 2.55
C GLY A 135 -5.82 -18.58 3.78
N LEU A 136 -5.78 -17.36 4.30
CA LEU A 136 -5.17 -17.10 5.59
C LEU A 136 -6.24 -16.99 6.67
N SER A 137 -6.13 -17.87 7.67
CA SER A 137 -6.70 -17.62 8.99
C SER A 137 -5.92 -16.50 9.67
N HIS A 138 -6.60 -15.53 10.27
CA HIS A 138 -5.93 -14.48 11.03
C HIS A 138 -5.19 -15.09 12.23
N GLY A 139 -3.85 -15.06 12.23
CA GLY A 139 -3.00 -15.82 13.18
C GLY A 139 -3.19 -15.56 14.68
N ASN A 140 -4.01 -14.58 15.07
CA ASN A 140 -4.28 -14.22 16.47
C ASN A 140 -5.74 -14.47 16.88
N ARG A 141 -6.57 -15.07 16.02
CA ARG A 141 -7.95 -15.40 16.37
C ARG A 141 -8.05 -16.85 16.83
N LYS A 142 -8.77 -17.06 17.93
CA LYS A 142 -9.15 -18.40 18.42
C LYS A 142 -10.10 -19.14 17.47
N ARG A 143 -10.83 -18.41 16.60
CA ARG A 143 -11.76 -18.95 15.60
C ARG A 143 -11.31 -18.54 14.20
N ASN A 144 -11.27 -19.50 13.29
CA ASN A 144 -10.89 -19.33 11.87
C ASN A 144 -12.11 -19.22 10.96
N ASP A 145 -13.13 -18.49 11.41
CA ASP A 145 -14.41 -18.34 10.71
C ASP A 145 -14.37 -17.34 9.56
N ARG A 146 -13.32 -16.51 9.47
CA ARG A 146 -13.20 -15.47 8.46
C ARG A 146 -11.82 -15.46 7.83
N GLU A 147 -11.82 -15.43 6.51
CA GLU A 147 -10.62 -15.22 5.71
C GLU A 147 -10.03 -13.82 5.97
N TYR A 148 -8.72 -13.76 6.12
CA TYR A 148 -7.99 -12.50 6.12
C TYR A 148 -8.05 -11.83 4.73
N LYS A 149 -8.64 -10.63 4.68
CA LYS A 149 -8.60 -9.75 3.50
C LYS A 149 -7.65 -8.58 3.73
N ARG A 150 -6.67 -8.39 2.85
CA ARG A 150 -5.72 -7.27 2.95
C ARG A 150 -6.42 -5.96 2.57
N THR A 151 -6.43 -4.99 3.47
CA THR A 151 -6.92 -3.63 3.16
C THR A 151 -6.01 -2.95 2.15
N LYS A 152 -6.60 -2.20 1.21
CA LYS A 152 -5.87 -1.41 0.22
C LYS A 152 -4.82 -0.48 0.85
N PRO A 153 -3.59 -0.42 0.32
CA PRO A 153 -2.58 0.57 0.69
C PRO A 153 -3.13 2.00 0.74
N SER A 154 -3.93 2.42 -0.24
CA SER A 154 -4.54 3.74 -0.27
C SER A 154 -5.42 4.03 0.95
N VAL A 155 -6.25 3.07 1.35
CA VAL A 155 -7.10 3.16 2.56
C VAL A 155 -6.23 3.19 3.82
N LEU A 156 -5.14 2.43 3.87
CA LEU A 156 -4.21 2.49 4.99
C LEU A 156 -3.49 3.85 5.06
N GLN A 157 -3.19 4.46 3.92
CA GLN A 157 -2.62 5.80 3.84
C GLN A 157 -3.63 6.87 4.27
N GLU A 158 -4.87 6.76 3.80
CA GLU A 158 -5.99 7.61 4.22
C GLU A 158 -6.15 7.58 5.75
N ILE A 159 -6.14 6.39 6.36
CA ILE A 159 -6.17 6.24 7.82
C ILE A 159 -4.96 6.92 8.49
N ARG A 160 -3.79 6.95 7.86
CA ARG A 160 -2.62 7.62 8.44
C ARG A 160 -2.74 9.14 8.38
N GLU A 161 -3.26 9.66 7.28
CA GLU A 161 -3.44 11.09 7.05
C GLU A 161 -4.50 11.67 8.00
N PHE A 162 -5.62 10.96 8.22
CA PHE A 162 -6.67 11.38 9.15
C PHE A 162 -6.49 10.86 10.60
N GLY A 163 -5.49 10.00 10.84
CA GLY A 163 -5.48 9.07 11.97
C GLY A 163 -5.17 9.65 13.34
N LEU A 164 -4.64 10.87 13.44
CA LEU A 164 -4.25 11.39 14.76
C LEU A 164 -5.37 12.10 15.50
N THR A 165 -6.35 12.65 14.77
CA THR A 165 -7.35 13.58 15.31
C THR A 165 -8.68 12.91 15.62
N ASP A 166 -9.11 11.94 14.81
CA ASP A 166 -10.45 11.35 14.91
C ASP A 166 -10.54 10.07 15.75
N LYS A 167 -11.73 9.85 16.33
CA LYS A 167 -12.04 8.57 17.01
C LYS A 167 -12.10 7.44 15.97
N PRO A 168 -11.55 6.24 16.26
CA PRO A 168 -11.50 5.14 15.29
C PRO A 168 -12.84 4.77 14.64
N LYS A 169 -13.93 4.80 15.42
CA LYS A 169 -15.28 4.51 14.92
C LYS A 169 -15.74 5.55 13.90
N HIS A 170 -15.58 6.84 14.22
CA HIS A 170 -15.97 7.94 13.34
C HIS A 170 -15.22 7.87 12.01
N LEU A 171 -13.89 7.66 12.06
CA LEU A 171 -13.07 7.49 10.86
C LEU A 171 -13.48 6.26 10.03
N ASN A 172 -13.83 5.15 10.68
CA ASN A 172 -14.30 3.96 9.97
C ASN A 172 -15.62 4.22 9.23
N ASP A 173 -16.58 4.86 9.92
CA ASP A 173 -17.90 5.15 9.38
C ASP A 173 -17.79 6.17 8.22
N MET A 174 -16.90 7.17 8.35
CA MET A 174 -16.58 8.13 7.30
C MET A 174 -15.98 7.45 6.05
N ILE A 175 -14.95 6.60 6.21
CA ILE A 175 -14.36 5.91 5.06
C ILE A 175 -15.38 4.99 4.39
N LYS A 176 -16.23 4.31 5.16
CA LYS A 176 -17.28 3.45 4.61
C LYS A 176 -18.35 4.23 3.85
N SER A 177 -18.78 5.40 4.35
CA SER A 177 -19.82 6.20 3.70
C SER A 177 -19.35 6.83 2.38
N GLN A 178 -18.04 7.02 2.20
CA GLN A 178 -17.45 7.52 0.96
C GLN A 178 -17.30 6.45 -0.14
N LYS A 179 -17.49 5.16 0.16
CA LYS A 179 -17.32 4.07 -0.81
C LYS A 179 -18.66 3.53 -1.28
N SER A 180 -18.77 3.23 -2.58
CA SER A 180 -19.97 2.64 -3.15
C SER A 180 -20.21 1.21 -2.59
N PRO A 181 -21.44 0.90 -2.13
CA PRO A 181 -21.81 -0.43 -1.64
C PRO A 181 -21.83 -1.52 -2.73
N GLU A 182 -21.77 -1.14 -4.01
CA GLU A 182 -21.88 -2.09 -5.13
C GLU A 182 -20.56 -2.80 -5.49
N SER A 183 -19.43 -2.40 -4.92
CA SER A 183 -18.18 -3.09 -5.21
C SER A 183 -18.10 -4.43 -4.46
N ASN A 184 -17.95 -5.53 -5.18
CA ASN A 184 -17.53 -6.83 -4.60
C ASN A 184 -16.18 -6.74 -3.84
N LEU A 185 -15.52 -5.59 -3.94
CA LEU A 185 -14.30 -5.19 -3.24
C LEU A 185 -14.54 -4.53 -1.87
N LEU A 186 -15.78 -4.42 -1.38
CA LEU A 186 -16.10 -3.82 -0.08
C LEU A 186 -15.17 -4.31 1.05
N GLY A 187 -14.78 -5.59 1.04
CA GLY A 187 -13.88 -6.15 2.06
C GLY A 187 -12.42 -5.69 2.01
N VAL A 188 -11.96 -5.09 0.91
CA VAL A 188 -10.59 -4.57 0.73
C VAL A 188 -10.55 -3.05 0.58
N SER A 189 -11.63 -2.44 0.09
CA SER A 189 -11.79 -0.99 -0.14
C SER A 189 -12.18 -0.18 1.10
N VAL A 190 -12.45 -0.84 2.24
CA VAL A 190 -12.74 -0.19 3.52
C VAL A 190 -11.88 -0.76 4.64
N PRO A 191 -11.72 -0.05 5.76
CA PRO A 191 -11.07 -0.59 6.94
C PRO A 191 -11.84 -1.81 7.45
N ARG A 192 -11.11 -2.84 7.87
CA ARG A 192 -11.70 -4.08 8.33
C ARG A 192 -12.58 -3.89 9.56
N ASN A 193 -12.10 -3.08 10.51
CA ASN A 193 -12.76 -2.76 11.77
C ASN A 193 -12.06 -1.60 12.47
N ASP A 194 -12.72 -1.06 13.49
CA ASP A 194 -12.21 0.02 14.33
C ASP A 194 -10.88 -0.35 15.00
N LYS A 195 -10.65 -1.64 15.27
CA LYS A 195 -9.40 -2.12 15.88
C LYS A 195 -8.20 -1.95 14.94
N GLN A 196 -8.38 -2.14 13.62
CA GLN A 196 -7.33 -1.88 12.64
C GLN A 196 -6.94 -0.41 12.64
N ILE A 197 -7.92 0.49 12.59
CA ILE A 197 -7.70 1.93 12.66
C ILE A 197 -6.97 2.26 13.97
N HIS A 198 -7.51 1.83 15.11
CA HIS A 198 -6.90 2.04 16.41
C HIS A 198 -5.44 1.55 16.48
N ASN A 199 -5.13 0.38 15.92
CA ASN A 199 -3.76 -0.14 15.89
C ASN A 199 -2.83 0.74 15.04
N ILE A 200 -3.30 1.24 13.89
CA ILE A 200 -2.56 2.18 13.05
C ILE A 200 -2.34 3.49 13.79
N GLN A 201 -3.38 4.08 14.38
CA GLN A 201 -3.27 5.29 15.19
C GLN A 201 -2.30 5.11 16.36
N SER A 202 -2.37 3.98 17.07
CA SER A 202 -1.45 3.66 18.16
C SER A 202 0.00 3.57 17.67
N LYS A 203 0.23 2.97 16.50
CA LYS A 203 1.54 2.93 15.87
C LYS A 203 2.05 4.34 15.51
N LEU A 204 1.21 5.16 14.87
CA LEU A 204 1.56 6.54 14.51
C LEU A 204 1.86 7.38 15.74
N ARG A 205 1.07 7.28 16.81
CA ARG A 205 1.36 7.95 18.08
C ARG A 205 2.67 7.50 18.69
N LYS A 206 3.05 6.22 18.55
CA LYS A 206 4.35 5.72 19.00
C LYS A 206 5.49 6.24 18.13
N GLU A 207 5.30 6.32 16.82
CA GLU A 207 6.29 6.86 15.87
C GLU A 207 6.47 8.37 16.03
N ALA A 208 5.42 9.10 16.42
CA ALA A 208 5.45 10.52 16.70
C ALA A 208 6.02 10.86 18.09
N LYS A 209 6.12 9.89 19.01
CA LYS A 209 6.79 10.11 20.29
C LYS A 209 8.27 10.34 20.05
N LEU A 210 8.83 11.35 20.70
CA LEU A 210 10.28 11.49 20.81
C LEU A 210 10.86 10.20 21.39
N ALA A 211 11.93 9.72 20.76
CA ALA A 211 12.65 8.58 21.28
C ALA A 211 13.22 8.95 22.66
N HIS A 212 13.27 7.97 23.57
CA HIS A 212 13.84 8.18 24.91
C HIS A 212 15.29 8.67 24.84
N ALA A 213 16.06 8.20 23.84
CA ALA A 213 17.42 8.67 23.58
C ALA A 213 17.46 10.16 23.18
N SER A 214 16.48 10.63 22.40
CA SER A 214 16.37 12.05 22.03
C SER A 214 16.05 12.92 23.23
N MET A 215 15.18 12.46 24.13
CA MET A 215 14.90 13.15 25.39
C MET A 215 16.14 13.21 26.29
N TYR A 216 16.89 12.11 26.40
CA TYR A 216 18.14 12.08 27.16
C TYR A 216 19.21 13.01 26.57
N GLY A 217 19.38 13.01 25.24
CA GLY A 217 20.29 13.94 24.56
C GLY A 217 19.89 15.41 24.80
N LEU A 218 18.59 15.68 24.89
CA LEU A 218 18.09 17.02 25.20
C LEU A 218 18.44 17.41 26.65
N HIS A 219 18.35 16.49 27.61
CA HIS A 219 18.84 16.73 28.98
C HIS A 219 20.36 16.95 29.03
N LEU A 220 21.15 16.16 28.30
CA LEU A 220 22.61 16.38 28.24
C LEU A 220 22.97 17.75 27.64
N LEU A 221 22.21 18.22 26.65
CA LEU A 221 22.41 19.54 26.08
C LEU A 221 22.11 20.65 27.09
N VAL A 222 21.16 20.45 28.00
CA VAL A 222 20.91 21.40 29.11
C VAL A 222 22.11 21.50 30.02
N ASP A 223 22.64 20.36 30.45
CA ASP A 223 23.81 20.30 31.35
C ASP A 223 25.06 20.92 30.69
N GLN A 224 25.17 20.86 29.35
CA GLN A 224 26.29 21.47 28.63
C GLN A 224 26.12 22.97 28.36
N LEU A 225 24.88 23.46 28.39
CA LEU A 225 24.51 24.82 28.03
C LEU A 225 23.99 25.59 29.26
N GLU A 226 24.54 25.31 30.46
CA GLU A 226 24.07 25.73 31.80
C GLU A 226 23.56 27.17 31.95
N ASN A 227 23.93 28.11 31.07
CA ASN A 227 23.52 29.52 31.12
C ASN A 227 22.74 30.02 29.88
N ASN A 228 22.47 29.14 28.92
CA ASN A 228 21.85 29.48 27.64
C ASN A 228 20.48 28.86 27.42
N ILE A 229 20.03 27.88 28.22
CA ILE A 229 18.67 27.31 28.10
C ILE A 229 17.76 27.94 29.15
N LEU A 230 16.75 28.67 28.69
CA LEU A 230 15.78 29.38 29.53
C LEU A 230 14.61 28.47 29.95
N SER A 231 14.13 27.64 29.04
CA SER A 231 13.07 26.68 29.34
C SER A 231 13.03 25.51 28.36
N ILE A 232 12.56 24.36 28.86
CA ILE A 232 12.19 23.22 28.04
C ILE A 232 10.78 22.83 28.43
N ASN A 233 9.88 22.86 27.46
CA ASN A 233 8.56 22.28 27.59
C ASN A 233 8.45 21.08 26.67
N THR A 234 8.03 19.94 27.20
CA THR A 234 7.91 18.69 26.43
C THR A 234 6.46 18.35 26.12
N SER A 235 5.50 19.18 26.54
CA SER A 235 4.06 18.96 26.36
C SER A 235 3.28 20.26 26.21
N PRO A 236 2.35 20.36 25.24
CA PRO A 236 1.96 19.33 24.27
C PRO A 236 2.96 19.16 23.12
N ASN A 237 3.82 20.14 22.89
CA ASN A 237 4.88 20.13 21.89
C ASN A 237 6.24 20.25 22.59
N LEU A 238 7.32 19.79 21.94
CA LEU A 238 8.67 20.08 22.38
C LEU A 238 9.03 21.52 22.01
N GLU A 239 9.25 22.34 23.02
CA GLU A 239 9.72 23.71 22.93
C GLU A 239 10.99 23.84 23.76
N VAL A 240 12.05 24.35 23.15
CA VAL A 240 13.32 24.65 23.82
C VAL A 240 13.60 26.13 23.59
N VAL A 241 13.56 26.92 24.66
CA VAL A 241 13.86 28.35 24.61
C VAL A 241 15.32 28.52 25.03
N ILE A 242 16.12 29.06 24.11
CA ILE A 242 17.55 29.32 24.31
C ILE A 242 17.74 30.84 24.34
N GLY A 243 18.46 31.36 25.33
CA GLY A 243 18.77 32.77 25.46
C GLY A 243 19.88 33.01 26.47
N ASN A 244 20.62 34.10 26.28
CA ASN A 244 21.73 34.46 27.17
C ASN A 244 21.15 35.05 28.47
N ALA A 245 21.42 34.45 29.61
CA ALA A 245 20.88 34.88 30.90
C ALA A 245 21.18 36.36 31.23
N GLY A 246 22.25 36.94 30.67
CA GLY A 246 22.67 38.32 30.92
C GLY A 246 22.02 39.42 30.06
N THR A 247 21.14 39.08 29.10
CA THR A 247 20.54 40.08 28.17
C THR A 247 19.12 40.54 28.52
N PHE A 248 18.47 39.95 29.53
CA PHE A 248 17.09 40.29 29.90
C PHE A 248 16.98 41.35 31.01
N ASP A 249 18.08 41.70 31.68
CA ASP A 249 18.07 42.69 32.78
C ASP A 249 18.10 44.16 32.30
N GLU A 250 18.23 44.43 31.00
CA GLU A 250 18.33 45.82 30.47
C GLU A 250 17.04 46.39 29.83
N VAL A 251 15.89 45.70 29.94
CA VAL A 251 14.62 46.16 29.31
C VAL A 251 13.46 46.35 30.31
N ASN A 252 13.75 46.82 31.53
CA ASN A 252 12.73 47.38 32.43
C ASN A 252 13.18 48.72 33.00
#